data_AF-A0A7T8KCE8-F1
#
_entry.id   AF-A0A7T8KCE8-F1
#
_cell.length_a   1.000
_cell.length_b   1.000
_cell.length_c   1.000
_cell.angle_alpha   90.00
_cell.angle_beta   90.00
_cell.angle_gamma   90.00
#
_symmetry.space_group_name_H-M   'P 1'
#
loop_
_entity.id
_entity.type
_entity.pdbx_description
1 polymer ?
#
loop_
_entity_poly.entity_id
_entity_poly.type
_entity_poly.pdbx_seq_one_letter_code
_entity_poly.pdbx_strand_id
1 'polypeptide(L)'
;NSSRSHLRSGVNLAKFYDPYLDPVDHVITYISKTKEMRGSVNNLFVTIKGICKLISIQTASRWLKDMMVLVGLDIDAFKPHSLRSASVALRRAMGSSIQ
;
A
#
# COMPACT_ATOMS: atom_id res chain seq x y z
N ASN A 1 17.34 -26.80 -1.93
CA ASN A 1 16.58 -26.08 -0.88
C ASN A 1 16.47 -24.62 -1.31
N SER A 2 15.44 -24.29 -2.10
CA SER A 2 15.39 -23.09 -2.93
C SER A 2 14.50 -22.01 -2.29
N SER A 3 15.11 -21.01 -1.65
CA SER A 3 14.43 -19.80 -1.22
C SER A 3 14.10 -18.95 -2.44
N ARG A 4 12.86 -19.06 -2.94
CA ARG A 4 12.34 -18.24 -4.03
C ARG A 4 12.09 -16.81 -3.53
N SER A 5 13.10 -15.94 -3.61
CA SER A 5 12.92 -14.48 -3.55
C SER A 5 12.31 -13.98 -4.85
N HIS A 6 10.99 -14.18 -5.03
CA HIS A 6 10.22 -13.69 -6.18
C HIS A 6 9.86 -12.19 -6.12
N LEU A 7 10.63 -11.36 -5.42
CA LEU A 7 10.46 -9.91 -5.53
C LEU A 7 11.20 -9.47 -6.79
N ARG A 8 10.45 -9.40 -7.91
CA ARG A 8 10.94 -8.87 -9.19
C ARG A 8 11.60 -7.51 -8.95
N SER A 9 12.76 -7.31 -9.58
CA SER A 9 13.56 -6.09 -9.53
C SER A 9 12.72 -4.83 -9.76
N GLY A 10 12.88 -3.85 -8.87
CA GLY A 10 12.64 -2.42 -9.09
C GLY A 10 11.33 -2.02 -9.78
N VAL A 11 10.26 -1.85 -9.00
CA VAL A 11 9.10 -1.09 -9.46
C VAL A 11 9.52 0.37 -9.59
N ASN A 12 9.50 0.92 -10.81
CA ASN A 12 9.67 2.34 -11.05
C ASN A 12 8.32 3.04 -10.84
N LEU A 13 8.17 3.77 -9.74
CA LEU A 13 7.00 4.59 -9.48
C LEU A 13 7.25 5.98 -10.04
N ALA A 14 6.53 6.35 -11.10
CA ALA A 14 6.55 7.70 -11.63
C ALA A 14 5.81 8.65 -10.67
N LYS A 15 6.31 9.87 -10.51
CA LYS A 15 5.57 10.92 -9.81
C LYS A 15 4.32 11.29 -10.60
N PHE A 16 3.21 11.47 -9.89
CA PHE A 16 1.97 11.97 -10.47
C PHE A 16 1.99 13.50 -10.49
N TYR A 17 1.25 14.11 -11.43
CA TYR A 17 1.15 15.57 -11.53
C TYR A 17 0.45 16.20 -10.33
N ASP A 18 -0.60 15.52 -9.81
CA ASP A 18 -1.32 15.95 -8.62
C ASP A 18 -0.61 15.44 -7.35
N PRO A 19 -0.10 16.33 -6.49
CA PRO A 19 0.56 15.94 -5.23
C PRO A 19 -0.36 15.15 -4.29
N TYR A 20 -1.67 15.39 -4.32
CA TYR A 20 -2.64 14.68 -3.47
C TYR A 20 -2.90 13.24 -3.94
N LEU A 21 -2.48 12.91 -5.16
CA LEU A 21 -2.62 11.57 -5.73
C LEU A 21 -1.27 10.87 -5.92
N ASP A 22 -0.15 11.53 -5.58
CA ASP A 22 1.19 10.99 -5.81
C ASP A 22 1.62 10.00 -4.70
N PRO A 23 1.71 8.69 -5.01
CA PRO A 23 2.12 7.69 -4.02
C PRO A 23 3.56 7.89 -3.57
N VAL A 24 4.43 8.45 -4.41
CA VAL A 24 5.85 8.68 -4.06
C VAL A 24 5.95 9.72 -2.95
N ASP A 25 5.31 10.87 -3.14
CA ASP A 25 5.31 11.95 -2.16
C ASP A 25 4.64 11.53 -0.83
N HIS A 26 3.55 10.78 -0.92
CA HIS A 26 2.87 10.22 0.25
C HIS A 26 3.75 9.27 1.05
N VAL A 27 4.49 8.38 0.37
CA VAL A 27 5.42 7.45 1.02
C VAL A 27 6.58 8.20 1.67
N ILE A 28 7.18 9.18 0.99
CA ILE A 28 8.28 10.00 1.54
C ILE A 28 7.80 10.77 2.78
N THR A 29 6.62 11.39 2.69
CA THR A 29 6.00 12.12 3.79
C THR A 29 5.72 11.19 4.98
N TYR A 30 5.18 9.99 4.73
CA TYR A 30 4.93 9.01 5.77
C TYR A 30 6.22 8.56 6.47
N ILE A 31 7.26 8.24 5.71
CA ILE A 31 8.57 7.83 6.26
C ILE A 31 9.14 8.96 7.12
N SER A 32 9.09 10.20 6.65
CA SER A 32 9.58 11.37 7.37
C SER A 32 8.86 11.55 8.70
N LYS A 33 7.52 11.46 8.72
CA LYS A 33 6.69 11.59 9.93
C LYS A 33 6.88 10.45 10.93
N THR A 34 7.23 9.26 10.45
CA THR A 34 7.39 8.06 11.29
C THR A 34 8.83 7.78 11.68
N LYS A 35 9.79 8.61 11.23
CA LYS A 35 11.23 8.40 11.41
C LYS A 35 11.63 8.16 12.86
N GLU A 36 11.12 8.97 13.78
CA GLU A 36 11.49 8.91 15.20
C GLU A 36 10.99 7.63 15.90
N MET A 37 9.86 7.07 15.43
CA MET A 37 9.25 5.87 16.04
C MET A 37 9.74 4.54 15.44
N ARG A 38 10.45 4.60 14.31
CA ARG A 38 10.85 3.40 13.54
C ARG A 38 11.93 2.57 14.22
N GLY A 39 12.90 3.20 14.88
CA GLY A 39 14.08 2.53 15.44
C GLY A 39 14.69 1.53 14.45
N SER A 40 14.56 0.22 14.71
CA SER A 40 15.09 -0.87 13.87
C SER A 40 14.13 -1.44 12.83
N VAL A 41 12.90 -0.92 12.71
CA VAL A 41 11.88 -1.45 11.78
C VAL A 41 12.09 -0.91 10.37
N ASN A 42 12.40 -1.83 9.45
CA ASN A 42 12.64 -1.52 8.03
C ASN A 42 11.38 -1.60 7.15
N ASN A 43 10.26 -2.07 7.69
CA ASN A 43 9.01 -2.18 6.93
C ASN A 43 8.37 -0.81 6.70
N LEU A 44 7.60 -0.68 5.62
CA LEU A 44 6.94 0.57 5.29
C LEU A 44 6.01 1.02 6.41
N PHE A 45 5.04 0.20 6.83
CA PHE A 45 4.08 0.57 7.85
C PHE A 45 4.53 0.15 9.26
N VAL A 46 4.42 1.08 10.21
CA VAL A 46 4.73 0.87 11.63
C VAL A 46 3.46 0.91 12.46
N THR A 47 3.43 0.17 13.57
CA THR A 47 2.31 0.24 14.51
C THR A 47 2.41 1.48 15.39
N ILE A 48 1.26 1.99 15.81
CA ILE A 48 1.14 3.07 16.79
C ILE A 48 1.24 2.50 18.22
N LYS A 49 0.93 1.20 18.39
CA LYS A 49 0.91 0.53 19.70
C LYS A 49 2.28 -0.06 20.05
N GLY A 50 3.19 0.83 20.45
CA GLY A 50 4.52 0.49 20.95
C GLY A 50 5.64 0.81 19.96
N ILE A 51 6.76 1.28 20.50
CA ILE A 51 7.97 1.64 19.75
C ILE A 51 8.48 0.40 19.01
N CYS A 52 8.86 0.55 17.73
CA CYS A 52 9.53 -0.47 16.93
C CYS A 52 8.75 -1.77 16.66
N LYS A 53 7.43 -1.70 16.38
CA LYS A 53 6.67 -2.90 15.99
C LYS A 53 6.03 -2.76 14.60
N LEU A 54 6.02 -3.88 13.87
CA LEU A 54 5.34 -4.02 12.58
C LEU A 54 3.82 -4.06 12.77
N ILE A 55 3.05 -3.56 11.80
CA ILE A 55 1.61 -3.82 11.73
C ILE A 55 1.31 -5.27 11.34
N SER A 56 0.20 -5.83 11.81
CA SER A 56 -0.28 -7.12 11.29
C SER A 56 -0.99 -6.93 9.94
N ILE A 57 -1.12 -8.02 9.18
CA ILE A 57 -1.91 -8.04 7.93
C ILE A 57 -3.38 -7.67 8.21
N GLN A 58 -3.90 -8.08 9.36
CA GLN A 58 -5.25 -7.75 9.81
C GLN A 58 -5.39 -6.25 10.03
N THR A 59 -4.38 -5.59 10.64
CA THR A 59 -4.36 -4.14 10.81
C THR A 59 -4.39 -3.41 9.46
N ALA A 60 -3.53 -3.82 8.51
CA ALA A 60 -3.52 -3.23 7.17
C ALA A 60 -4.89 -3.39 6.47
N SER A 61 -5.48 -4.59 6.57
CA SER A 61 -6.79 -4.88 5.98
C SER A 61 -7.90 -4.04 6.60
N ARG A 62 -7.82 -3.74 7.90
CA ARG A 62 -8.77 -2.88 8.58
C ARG A 62 -8.61 -1.42 8.17
N TRP A 63 -7.40 -0.89 8.14
CA TRP A 63 -7.15 0.48 7.65
C TRP A 63 -7.69 0.69 6.23
N LEU A 64 -7.55 -0.31 5.36
CA LEU A 64 -8.11 -0.25 4.02
C LEU A 64 -9.65 -0.19 4.01
N LYS A 65 -10.31 -1.01 4.85
CA LYS A 65 -11.78 -0.95 5.01
C LYS A 65 -12.22 0.40 5.58
N ASP A 66 -11.54 0.89 6.61
CA ASP A 66 -11.86 2.17 7.24
C ASP A 66 -11.73 3.32 6.24
N MET A 67 -10.71 3.29 5.37
CA MET A 67 -10.56 4.24 4.26
C MET A 67 -11.70 4.13 3.25
N MET A 68 -12.12 2.92 2.87
CA MET A 68 -13.26 2.72 1.96
C MET A 68 -14.54 3.36 2.53
N VAL A 69 -14.82 3.16 3.83
CA VAL A 69 -15.97 3.80 4.49
C VAL A 69 -15.83 5.32 4.47
N LEU A 70 -14.63 5.85 4.75
CA LEU A 70 -14.38 7.28 4.81
C LEU A 70 -14.61 7.98 3.47
N VAL A 71 -14.27 7.35 2.36
CA VAL A 71 -14.54 7.88 1.01
C VAL A 71 -15.97 7.62 0.52
N GLY A 72 -16.84 7.04 1.36
CA GLY A 72 -18.24 6.78 1.05
C GLY A 72 -18.50 5.53 0.21
N LEU A 73 -17.54 4.59 0.13
CA LEU A 73 -17.76 3.31 -0.55
C LEU A 73 -18.59 2.37 0.32
N ASP A 74 -19.57 1.73 -0.31
CA ASP A 74 -20.32 0.63 0.30
C ASP A 74 -19.41 -0.58 0.50
N ILE A 75 -19.05 -0.83 1.77
CA ILE A 75 -18.18 -1.94 2.17
C ILE A 75 -18.87 -3.31 2.13
N ASP A 76 -20.20 -3.37 1.97
CA ASP A 76 -20.93 -4.62 1.78
C ASP A 76 -20.86 -5.09 0.34
N ALA A 77 -20.99 -4.16 -0.61
CA ALA A 77 -20.78 -4.41 -2.04
C ALA A 77 -19.29 -4.54 -2.41
N PHE A 78 -18.41 -3.69 -1.88
CA PHE A 78 -17.00 -3.65 -2.24
C PHE A 78 -16.11 -4.08 -1.07
N LYS A 79 -15.33 -5.12 -1.27
CA LYS A 79 -14.38 -5.62 -0.27
C LYS A 79 -12.96 -5.17 -0.63
N PRO A 80 -11.99 -5.23 0.31
CA PRO A 80 -10.60 -4.88 0.03
C PRO A 80 -9.99 -5.55 -1.21
N HIS A 81 -10.40 -6.78 -1.52
CA HIS A 81 -9.92 -7.49 -2.72
C HIS A 81 -10.52 -6.94 -4.04
N SER A 82 -11.65 -6.23 -4.00
CA SER A 82 -12.24 -5.56 -5.16
C SER A 82 -11.30 -4.50 -5.74
N LEU A 83 -10.54 -3.79 -4.90
CA LEU A 83 -9.53 -2.81 -5.34
C LEU A 83 -8.40 -3.48 -6.13
N ARG A 84 -7.97 -4.67 -5.71
CA ARG A 84 -6.99 -5.47 -6.46
C ARG A 84 -7.54 -5.86 -7.82
N SER A 85 -8.78 -6.37 -7.88
CA SER A 85 -9.43 -6.74 -9.12
C SER A 85 -9.59 -5.54 -10.07
N ALA A 86 -10.01 -4.39 -9.55
CA ALA A 86 -10.12 -3.14 -10.30
C ALA A 86 -8.76 -2.69 -10.87
N SER A 87 -7.70 -2.75 -10.06
CA SER A 87 -6.33 -2.41 -10.50
C SER A 87 -5.86 -3.32 -11.65
N VAL A 88 -6.14 -4.63 -11.53
CA VAL A 88 -5.80 -5.60 -12.59
C VAL A 88 -6.63 -5.36 -13.84
N ALA A 89 -7.92 -5.03 -13.70
CA ALA A 89 -8.79 -4.70 -14.81
C ALA A 89 -8.34 -3.43 -15.55
N LEU A 90 -7.98 -2.38 -14.82
CA LEU A 90 -7.44 -1.14 -15.39
C LEU A 90 -6.16 -1.41 -16.18
N ARG A 91 -5.23 -2.18 -15.61
CA ARG A 91 -4.00 -2.58 -16.30
C ARG A 91 -4.28 -3.34 -17.60
N ARG A 92 -5.26 -4.24 -17.59
CA ARG A 92 -5.71 -4.96 -18.79
C ARG A 92 -6.29 -4.00 -19.83
N ALA A 93 -7.11 -3.04 -19.41
CA ALA A 93 -7.68 -2.02 -20.28
C ALA A 93 -6.60 -1.11 -20.89
N MET A 94 -5.53 -0.81 -20.13
CA MET A 94 -4.36 -0.05 -20.60
C MET A 94 -3.39 -0.87 -21.47
N GLY A 95 -3.73 -2.12 -21.83
CA GLY A 95 -2.98 -2.91 -22.81
C GLY A 95 -1.61 -3.42 -22.33
N SER A 96 -1.28 -3.29 -21.05
CA SER A 96 0.02 -3.74 -20.52
C SER A 96 0.01 -5.26 -20.31
N SER A 97 0.53 -6.03 -21.25
CA SER A 97 0.62 -7.50 -21.17
C SER A 97 1.52 -7.94 -20.02
N ILE A 98 1.11 -8.97 -19.26
CA ILE A 98 2.02 -9.67 -18.33
C ILE A 98 3.06 -10.39 -19.18
N GLN A 99 4.32 -9.95 -19.14
CA GLN A 99 5.47 -10.77 -19.55
C GLN A 99 6.04 -11.52 -18.34
#